data_AF-A0A5C7KTF5-F1
#
_entry.id   AF-A0A5C7KTF5-F1
#
_cell.length_a   1.000
_cell.length_b   1.000
_cell.length_c   1.000
_cell.angle_alpha   90.00
_cell.angle_beta   90.00
_cell.angle_gamma   90.00
#
_symmetry.space_group_name_H-M   'P 1'
#
loop_
_entity.id
_entity.type
_entity.pdbx_description
1 polymer ?
#
loop_
_entity_poly.entity_id
_entity_poly.type
_entity_poly.pdbx_seq_one_letter_code
_entity_poly.pdbx_strand_id
1 'polypeptide(L)'
;MLHDVSKVNRKSMEILTQKQKIVLQAIKQFFSEHGEMPTVREIKEESSRLGLHLKSLRSFFLYLNALEEKGYIERTSEDRGILLKGVTSDNFVQIPVFGSASAGAAAMFADQYVEGYLRVSKRLVKDRNIFAVQVNGTSMNKATVNGKTIENGDFVLVNAEV
;
A
#
# COMPACT_ATOMS: atom_id res chain seq x y z
N MET A 1 -1.91 11.61 -38.45
CA MET A 1 -3.15 11.57 -37.64
C MET A 1 -2.92 10.56 -36.52
N LEU A 2 -2.18 10.97 -35.48
CA LEU A 2 -1.86 10.11 -34.33
C LEU A 2 -2.81 10.52 -33.20
N HIS A 3 -3.56 9.54 -32.72
CA HIS A 3 -4.66 9.72 -31.80
C HIS A 3 -4.17 10.27 -30.46
N ASP A 4 -4.88 11.31 -30.04
CA ASP A 4 -4.88 11.94 -28.74
C ASP A 4 -4.97 10.91 -27.60
N VAL A 5 -3.88 10.72 -26.85
CA VAL A 5 -3.81 9.86 -25.66
C VAL A 5 -4.19 10.61 -24.38
N SER A 6 -4.76 11.82 -24.48
CA SER A 6 -5.01 12.71 -23.32
C SER A 6 -6.31 12.45 -22.55
N LYS A 7 -6.88 11.24 -22.60
CA LYS A 7 -8.06 10.86 -21.79
C LYS A 7 -7.85 9.60 -20.94
N VAL A 8 -6.75 9.52 -20.20
CA VAL A 8 -6.81 8.81 -18.92
C VAL A 8 -7.56 9.72 -17.97
N ASN A 9 -8.85 9.42 -17.78
CA ASN A 9 -9.75 10.09 -16.86
C ASN A 9 -9.16 10.03 -15.44
N ARG A 10 -8.37 11.05 -15.09
CA ARG A 10 -7.96 11.36 -13.72
C ARG A 10 -9.23 11.77 -12.98
N LYS A 11 -10.06 10.80 -12.60
CA LYS A 11 -11.08 11.02 -11.58
C LYS A 11 -10.28 11.28 -10.30
N SER A 12 -9.94 12.55 -10.09
CA SER A 12 -9.25 13.07 -8.92
C SER A 12 -9.92 12.47 -7.69
N MET A 13 -9.16 11.73 -6.88
CA MET A 13 -9.64 11.16 -5.62
C MET A 13 -10.30 12.28 -4.81
N GLU A 14 -11.63 12.32 -4.85
CA GLU A 14 -12.35 13.41 -4.20
C GLU A 14 -12.16 13.32 -2.69
N ILE A 15 -12.10 14.48 -2.05
CA ILE A 15 -11.84 14.57 -0.61
C ILE A 15 -12.98 13.86 0.14
N LEU A 16 -12.60 12.87 0.96
CA LEU A 16 -13.53 12.15 1.83
C LEU A 16 -13.84 12.97 3.08
N THR A 17 -15.10 12.96 3.49
CA THR A 17 -15.49 13.46 4.81
C THR A 17 -14.95 12.55 5.91
N GLN A 18 -14.88 13.05 7.15
CA GLN A 18 -14.34 12.24 8.26
C GLN A 18 -15.11 10.92 8.46
N LYS A 19 -16.45 10.94 8.33
CA LYS A 19 -17.28 9.73 8.44
C LYS A 19 -17.02 8.76 7.28
N GLN A 20 -16.87 9.26 6.05
CA GLN A 20 -16.52 8.42 4.88
C GLN A 20 -15.14 7.77 5.04
N LYS A 21 -14.15 8.51 5.59
CA LYS A 21 -12.82 7.97 5.91
C LYS A 21 -12.90 6.83 6.91
N ILE A 22 -13.68 6.99 7.98
CA ILE A 22 -13.87 5.94 8.99
C ILE A 22 -14.49 4.69 8.35
N VAL A 23 -15.52 4.84 7.51
CA VAL A 23 -16.14 3.70 6.82
C VAL A 23 -15.16 3.00 5.89
N LEU A 24 -14.38 3.75 5.09
CA LEU A 24 -13.36 3.16 4.23
C LEU A 24 -12.26 2.45 5.03
N GLN A 25 -11.88 3.00 6.18
CA GLN A 25 -10.91 2.39 7.09
C GLN A 25 -11.46 1.10 7.71
N ALA A 26 -12.71 1.09 8.15
CA ALA A 26 -13.39 -0.10 8.65
C ALA A 26 -13.35 -1.24 7.61
N ILE A 27 -13.65 -0.93 6.34
CA ILE A 27 -13.59 -1.90 5.24
C ILE A 27 -12.18 -2.48 5.09
N LYS A 28 -11.16 -1.60 5.06
CA LYS A 28 -9.75 -2.01 4.92
C LYS A 28 -9.26 -2.84 6.09
N GLN A 29 -9.64 -2.48 7.31
CA GLN A 29 -9.22 -3.16 8.53
C GLN A 29 -9.87 -4.55 8.62
N PHE A 30 -11.18 -4.64 8.37
CA PHE A 30 -11.87 -5.92 8.34
C PHE A 30 -11.22 -6.90 7.36
N PHE A 31 -10.98 -6.46 6.12
CA PHE A 31 -10.30 -7.29 5.11
C PHE A 31 -8.90 -7.70 5.55
N SER A 32 -8.12 -6.79 6.14
CA SER A 32 -6.77 -7.09 6.62
C SER A 32 -6.75 -8.10 7.76
N GLU A 33 -7.79 -8.15 8.58
CA GLU A 33 -7.88 -9.03 9.76
C GLU A 33 -8.50 -10.40 9.42
N HIS A 34 -9.50 -10.43 8.53
CA HIS A 34 -10.32 -11.62 8.28
C HIS A 34 -10.05 -12.26 6.91
N GLY A 35 -9.38 -11.57 5.99
CA GLY A 35 -9.10 -12.06 4.64
C GLY A 35 -10.30 -12.04 3.68
N GLU A 36 -11.46 -11.56 4.13
CA GLU A 36 -12.68 -11.42 3.33
C GLU A 36 -13.28 -10.01 3.44
N MET A 37 -14.07 -9.61 2.46
CA MET A 37 -14.68 -8.27 2.43
C MET A 37 -15.89 -8.19 3.37
N PRO A 38 -16.09 -7.09 4.11
CA PRO A 38 -17.17 -7.03 5.09
C PRO A 38 -18.54 -6.83 4.45
N THR A 39 -19.56 -7.35 5.13
CA THR A 39 -20.96 -6.99 4.99
C THR A 39 -21.23 -5.61 5.61
N VAL A 40 -22.39 -5.02 5.28
CA VAL A 40 -22.80 -3.71 5.85
C VAL A 40 -22.95 -3.77 7.38
N ARG A 41 -23.29 -4.94 7.96
CA ARG A 41 -23.40 -5.10 9.41
C ARG A 41 -22.02 -5.11 10.08
N GLU A 42 -21.06 -5.82 9.52
CA GLU A 42 -19.68 -5.82 10.01
C GLU A 42 -19.03 -4.43 9.86
N ILE A 43 -19.30 -3.72 8.75
CA ILE A 43 -18.85 -2.32 8.61
C ILE A 43 -19.38 -1.45 9.76
N LYS A 44 -20.64 -1.66 10.18
CA LYS A 44 -21.22 -0.94 11.33
C LYS A 44 -20.49 -1.28 12.64
N GLU A 45 -20.17 -2.53 12.86
CA GLU A 45 -19.44 -2.99 14.04
C GLU A 45 -18.01 -2.41 14.07
N GLU A 46 -17.27 -2.54 12.97
CA GLU A 46 -15.90 -2.03 12.86
C GLU A 46 -15.85 -0.49 12.93
N SER A 47 -16.75 0.20 12.26
CA SER A 47 -16.80 1.66 12.33
C SER A 47 -17.15 2.18 13.73
N SER A 48 -17.90 1.41 14.52
CA SER A 48 -18.17 1.74 15.93
C SER A 48 -16.88 1.65 16.76
N ARG A 49 -16.01 0.67 16.50
CA ARG A 49 -14.68 0.58 17.16
C ARG A 49 -13.79 1.76 16.78
N LEU A 50 -13.98 2.32 15.59
CA LEU A 50 -13.28 3.51 15.08
C LEU A 50 -13.97 4.83 15.48
N GLY A 51 -14.95 4.81 16.39
CA GLY A 51 -15.60 6.01 16.93
C GLY A 51 -16.79 6.56 16.12
N LEU A 52 -17.28 5.82 15.13
CA LEU A 52 -18.49 6.16 14.36
C LEU A 52 -19.68 5.30 14.80
N HIS A 53 -20.41 5.77 15.79
CA HIS A 53 -21.58 5.07 16.33
C HIS A 53 -22.86 5.48 15.60
N LEU A 54 -23.33 4.65 14.67
CA LEU A 54 -24.56 4.88 13.93
C LEU A 54 -25.55 3.74 14.13
N LYS A 55 -26.80 4.10 14.46
CA LYS A 55 -27.86 3.09 14.67
C LYS A 55 -28.35 2.49 13.35
N SER A 56 -28.46 3.31 12.30
CA SER A 56 -29.09 2.97 11.02
C SER A 56 -28.10 2.38 10.01
N LEU A 57 -28.45 1.22 9.43
CA LEU A 57 -27.72 0.64 8.29
C LEU A 57 -27.81 1.52 7.03
N ARG A 58 -28.89 2.32 6.90
CA ARG A 58 -29.09 3.20 5.75
C ARG A 58 -27.98 4.25 5.61
N SER A 59 -27.43 4.73 6.73
CA SER A 59 -26.29 5.65 6.72
C SER A 59 -25.04 5.01 6.09
N PHE A 60 -24.81 3.73 6.31
CA PHE A 60 -23.69 3.00 5.70
C PHE A 60 -23.87 2.82 4.21
N PHE A 61 -25.08 2.54 3.72
CA PHE A 61 -25.35 2.54 2.28
C PHE A 61 -25.06 3.90 1.64
N LEU A 62 -25.41 5.02 2.30
CA LEU A 62 -25.08 6.35 1.80
C LEU A 62 -23.56 6.58 1.72
N TYR A 63 -22.80 6.13 2.72
CA TYR A 63 -21.35 6.24 2.69
C TYR A 63 -20.72 5.36 1.62
N LEU A 64 -21.21 4.12 1.44
CA LEU A 64 -20.74 3.23 0.39
C LEU A 64 -21.00 3.81 -1.00
N ASN A 65 -22.20 4.36 -1.24
CA ASN A 65 -22.51 5.07 -2.49
C ASN A 65 -21.53 6.22 -2.74
N ALA A 66 -21.28 7.06 -1.72
CA ALA A 66 -20.34 8.16 -1.84
C ALA A 66 -18.89 7.70 -2.08
N LEU A 67 -18.46 6.59 -1.44
CA LEU A 67 -17.13 6.03 -1.67
C LEU A 67 -16.98 5.47 -3.10
N GLU A 68 -18.03 4.87 -3.64
CA GLU A 68 -18.09 4.36 -5.01
C GLU A 68 -18.10 5.48 -6.04
N GLU A 69 -18.96 6.50 -5.86
CA GLU A 69 -19.02 7.69 -6.69
C GLU A 69 -17.65 8.39 -6.75
N LYS A 70 -16.95 8.47 -5.60
CA LYS A 70 -15.61 9.05 -5.49
C LYS A 70 -14.48 8.13 -5.94
N GLY A 71 -14.79 6.91 -6.35
CA GLY A 71 -13.82 5.97 -6.95
C GLY A 71 -12.90 5.28 -5.94
N TYR A 72 -13.26 5.21 -4.66
CA TYR A 72 -12.50 4.48 -3.63
C TYR A 72 -12.90 3.01 -3.53
N ILE A 73 -14.12 2.66 -3.93
CA ILE A 73 -14.61 1.29 -3.98
C ILE A 73 -15.42 1.05 -5.26
N GLU A 74 -15.71 -0.21 -5.53
CA GLU A 74 -16.73 -0.68 -6.48
C GLU A 74 -17.54 -1.78 -5.77
N ARG A 75 -18.82 -1.94 -6.10
CA ARG A 75 -19.65 -3.03 -5.60
C ARG A 75 -20.16 -3.91 -6.73
N THR A 76 -20.12 -5.21 -6.52
CA THR A 76 -20.70 -6.23 -7.39
C THR A 76 -21.99 -6.78 -6.77
N SER A 77 -22.70 -7.61 -7.54
CA SER A 77 -23.89 -8.33 -7.06
C SER A 77 -23.56 -9.58 -6.25
N GLU A 78 -22.28 -9.92 -6.09
CA GLU A 78 -21.85 -11.09 -5.33
C GLU A 78 -21.97 -10.86 -3.83
N ASP A 79 -22.04 -11.95 -3.06
CA ASP A 79 -21.93 -11.84 -1.61
C ASP A 79 -20.59 -11.23 -1.22
N ARG A 80 -20.59 -10.35 -0.22
CA ARG A 80 -19.41 -9.56 0.16
C ARG A 80 -18.75 -8.82 -1.01
N GLY A 81 -19.51 -8.46 -2.04
CA GLY A 81 -19.03 -7.91 -3.33
C GLY A 81 -18.41 -6.50 -3.31
N ILE A 82 -17.81 -6.03 -2.22
CA ILE A 82 -17.07 -4.76 -2.19
C ILE A 82 -15.66 -4.99 -2.76
N LEU A 83 -15.19 -4.13 -3.65
CA LEU A 83 -13.83 -4.13 -4.18
C LEU A 83 -13.17 -2.78 -3.88
N LEU A 84 -11.96 -2.78 -3.32
CA LEU A 84 -11.23 -1.55 -3.04
C LEU A 84 -10.53 -1.03 -4.32
N LYS A 85 -10.92 0.15 -4.79
CA LYS A 85 -10.26 0.84 -5.92
C LYS A 85 -9.09 1.68 -5.40
N GLY A 86 -7.98 1.71 -6.14
CA GLY A 86 -6.83 2.57 -5.81
C GLY A 86 -5.96 2.10 -4.64
N VAL A 87 -6.01 0.81 -4.26
CA VAL A 87 -5.03 0.23 -3.31
C VAL A 87 -3.61 0.17 -3.93
N THR A 88 -3.45 0.42 -5.23
CA THR A 88 -2.25 0.00 -5.99
C THR A 88 -1.34 1.11 -6.53
N SER A 89 -1.45 2.37 -6.12
CA SER A 89 -0.45 3.40 -6.54
C SER A 89 0.02 4.34 -5.44
N ASP A 90 -0.86 4.87 -4.60
CA ASP A 90 -0.46 5.89 -3.60
C ASP A 90 0.03 5.32 -2.27
N ASN A 91 -0.16 4.03 -2.02
CA ASN A 91 0.34 3.37 -0.80
C ASN A 91 1.66 2.64 -0.99
N PHE A 92 2.23 2.65 -2.19
CA PHE A 92 3.51 2.02 -2.46
C PHE A 92 4.52 3.09 -2.88
N VAL A 93 5.78 2.87 -2.50
CA VAL A 93 6.93 3.61 -2.99
C VAL A 93 7.76 2.67 -3.83
N GLN A 94 8.34 3.21 -4.90
CA GLN A 94 9.33 2.49 -5.69
C GLN A 94 10.68 2.72 -5.03
N ILE A 95 11.30 1.65 -4.53
CA ILE A 95 12.61 1.67 -3.91
C ILE A 95 13.60 1.12 -4.94
N PRO A 96 14.65 1.89 -5.32
CA PRO A 96 15.66 1.40 -6.24
C PRO A 96 16.41 0.22 -5.61
N VAL A 97 16.62 -0.83 -6.40
CA VAL A 97 17.46 -1.97 -6.04
C VAL A 97 18.84 -1.76 -6.65
N PHE A 98 19.86 -1.78 -5.80
CA PHE A 98 21.25 -1.84 -6.24
C PHE A 98 21.75 -3.27 -6.11
N GLY A 99 22.44 -3.74 -7.15
CA GLY A 99 23.09 -5.04 -7.17
C GLY A 99 24.23 -5.16 -6.16
N SER A 100 24.85 -6.34 -6.13
CA SER A 100 26.03 -6.58 -5.29
C SER A 100 27.24 -5.76 -5.76
N ALA A 101 27.39 -4.55 -5.21
CA ALA A 101 28.67 -3.86 -5.25
C ALA A 101 29.67 -4.74 -4.49
N SER A 102 30.68 -5.25 -5.21
CA SER A 102 31.85 -5.85 -4.58
C SER A 102 32.38 -4.84 -3.56
N ALA A 103 32.55 -5.25 -2.31
CA ALA A 103 32.94 -4.37 -1.21
C ALA A 103 34.22 -3.58 -1.55
N GLY A 104 34.05 -2.35 -2.02
CA GLY A 104 35.12 -1.55 -2.57
C GLY A 104 34.56 -0.27 -3.18
N ALA A 105 34.72 0.82 -2.42
CA ALA A 105 34.32 2.20 -2.73
C ALA A 105 32.82 2.50 -2.62
N ALA A 106 32.43 2.97 -1.44
CA ALA A 106 31.31 3.88 -1.26
C ALA A 106 31.56 5.14 -2.11
N ALA A 107 30.88 5.26 -3.25
CA ALA A 107 30.79 6.49 -4.03
C ALA A 107 29.52 6.48 -4.90
N MET A 108 28.41 6.84 -4.26
CA MET A 108 27.48 7.88 -4.70
C MET A 108 27.01 7.95 -6.18
N PHE A 109 25.69 7.79 -6.34
CA PHE A 109 24.80 8.52 -7.25
C PHE A 109 25.11 8.46 -8.77
N ALA A 110 24.57 7.44 -9.44
CA ALA A 110 24.14 7.53 -10.83
C ALA A 110 23.03 6.48 -11.09
N ASP A 111 22.02 6.82 -11.88
CA ASP A 111 20.96 5.92 -12.36
C ASP A 111 21.50 4.65 -13.07
N GLN A 112 22.82 4.59 -13.32
CA GLN A 112 23.52 3.52 -14.03
C GLN A 112 23.70 2.21 -13.21
N TYR A 113 23.45 2.21 -11.91
CA TYR A 113 23.62 1.03 -11.05
C TYR A 113 22.31 0.43 -10.51
N VAL A 114 21.16 0.99 -10.90
CA VAL A 114 19.85 0.48 -10.49
C VAL A 114 19.50 -0.76 -11.32
N GLU A 115 19.54 -1.95 -10.71
CA GLU A 115 19.18 -3.22 -11.37
C GLU A 115 17.66 -3.40 -11.49
N GLY A 116 16.89 -2.67 -10.70
CA GLY A 116 15.43 -2.71 -10.73
C GLY A 116 14.79 -1.88 -9.63
N TYR A 117 13.47 -2.02 -9.50
CA TYR A 117 12.69 -1.31 -8.49
C TYR A 117 11.80 -2.29 -7.72
N LEU A 118 11.84 -2.20 -6.39
CA LEU A 118 10.88 -2.87 -5.52
C LEU A 118 9.71 -1.95 -5.23
N ARG A 119 8.49 -2.48 -5.34
CA ARG A 119 7.28 -1.81 -4.86
C ARG A 119 7.06 -2.17 -3.40
N VAL A 120 7.31 -1.21 -2.51
CA VAL A 120 7.20 -1.42 -1.06
C VAL A 120 6.07 -0.58 -0.51
N SER A 121 5.26 -1.16 0.39
CA SER A 121 4.19 -0.42 1.06
C SER A 121 4.78 0.73 1.89
N LYS A 122 4.20 1.93 1.79
CA LYS A 122 4.51 3.11 2.63
C LYS A 122 4.34 2.84 4.13
N ARG A 123 3.64 1.78 4.53
CA ARG A 123 3.53 1.37 5.93
C ARG A 123 4.82 0.71 6.45
N LEU A 124 5.62 0.11 5.57
CA LEU A 124 6.87 -0.59 5.91
C LEU A 124 8.08 0.36 5.89
N VAL A 125 7.94 1.52 5.26
CA VAL A 125 9.03 2.44 4.93
C VAL A 125 8.68 3.81 5.50
N LYS A 126 9.40 4.26 6.52
CA LYS A 126 9.14 5.55 7.18
C LYS A 126 9.86 6.72 6.51
N ASP A 127 11.03 6.48 5.93
CA ASP A 127 11.89 7.52 5.38
C ASP A 127 11.82 7.58 3.85
N ARG A 128 12.20 8.73 3.27
CA ARG A 128 12.14 8.96 1.82
C ARG A 128 13.41 8.58 1.07
N ASN A 129 14.54 8.44 1.78
CA ASN A 129 15.86 8.17 1.21
C ASN A 129 16.29 6.73 1.52
N ILE A 130 15.56 5.78 0.95
CA ILE A 130 15.81 4.33 1.15
C ILE A 130 16.10 3.67 -0.20
N PHE A 131 17.02 2.72 -0.18
CA PHE A 131 17.31 1.82 -1.29
C PHE A 131 17.32 0.36 -0.81
N ALA A 132 17.19 -0.58 -1.74
CA ALA A 132 17.25 -2.00 -1.47
C ALA A 132 18.55 -2.59 -1.99
N VAL A 133 19.13 -3.54 -1.26
CA VAL A 133 20.29 -4.33 -1.70
C VAL A 133 19.89 -5.79 -1.71
N GLN A 134 20.15 -6.49 -2.81
CA GLN A 134 20.01 -7.94 -2.85
C GLN A 134 21.26 -8.62 -2.27
N VAL A 135 21.04 -9.49 -1.30
CA VAL A 135 22.12 -10.24 -0.65
C VAL A 135 22.55 -11.38 -1.56
N ASN A 136 23.80 -11.33 -2.01
CA ASN A 136 24.41 -12.37 -2.83
C ASN A 136 25.57 -13.04 -2.07
N GLY A 137 25.50 -14.36 -1.93
CA GLY A 137 26.47 -15.16 -1.18
C GLY A 137 26.19 -15.23 0.32
N THR A 138 27.14 -15.80 1.06
CA THR A 138 27.01 -16.07 2.51
C THR A 138 27.62 -14.98 3.38
N SER A 139 28.08 -13.84 2.83
CA SER A 139 28.84 -12.82 3.57
C SER A 139 28.04 -12.09 4.67
N MET A 140 26.70 -12.09 4.57
CA MET A 140 25.76 -11.45 5.51
C MET A 140 25.05 -12.45 6.45
N ASN A 141 25.39 -13.74 6.40
CA ASN A 141 24.72 -14.80 7.18
C ASN A 141 24.88 -14.70 8.72
N LYS A 142 25.72 -13.78 9.20
CA LYS A 142 25.87 -13.46 10.63
C LYS A 142 25.06 -12.23 11.05
N ALA A 143 24.49 -11.50 10.10
CA ALA A 143 23.62 -10.37 10.39
C ALA A 143 22.21 -10.87 10.69
N THR A 144 21.66 -10.40 11.82
CA THR A 144 20.27 -10.65 12.18
C THR A 144 19.51 -9.34 12.22
N VAL A 145 18.34 -9.30 11.59
CA VAL A 145 17.41 -8.18 11.67
C VAL A 145 16.13 -8.71 12.28
N ASN A 146 15.73 -8.16 13.43
CA ASN A 146 14.54 -8.60 14.18
C ASN A 146 14.50 -10.12 14.46
N GLY A 147 15.66 -10.72 14.77
CA GLY A 147 15.77 -12.15 15.11
C GLY A 147 15.70 -13.10 13.91
N LYS A 148 15.67 -12.58 12.68
CA LYS A 148 15.82 -13.36 11.45
C LYS A 148 17.22 -13.20 10.88
N THR A 149 17.83 -14.31 10.50
CA THR A 149 19.11 -14.31 9.78
C THR A 149 18.88 -13.88 8.34
N ILE A 150 19.78 -13.05 7.83
CA ILE A 150 19.77 -12.64 6.43
C ILE A 150 20.36 -13.77 5.58
N GLU A 151 19.61 -14.24 4.59
CA GLU A 151 20.00 -15.32 3.70
C GLU A 151 20.26 -14.83 2.27
N ASN A 152 20.90 -15.69 1.47
CA ASN A 152 21.15 -15.40 0.06
C ASN A 152 19.82 -15.25 -0.70
N GLY A 153 19.66 -14.14 -1.42
CA GLY A 153 18.44 -13.79 -2.14
C GLY A 153 17.52 -12.83 -1.38
N ASP A 154 17.78 -12.56 -0.10
CA ASP A 154 17.05 -11.55 0.65
C ASP A 154 17.28 -10.14 0.11
N PHE A 155 16.23 -9.31 0.19
CA PHE A 155 16.32 -7.88 -0.08
C PHE A 155 16.32 -7.11 1.23
N VAL A 156 17.37 -6.34 1.46
CA VAL A 156 17.53 -5.53 2.66
C VAL A 156 17.29 -4.07 2.31
N LEU A 157 16.40 -3.41 3.06
CA LEU A 157 16.14 -1.97 2.92
C LEU A 157 17.13 -1.19 3.78
N VAL A 158 17.84 -0.25 3.15
CA VAL A 158 18.87 0.58 3.78
C VAL A 158 18.47 2.05 3.66
N ASN A 159 18.55 2.78 4.78
CA ASN A 159 18.40 4.24 4.77
C ASN A 159 19.76 4.87 4.44
N ALA A 160 19.81 5.77 3.45
CA ALA A 160 21.02 6.39 2.96
C ALA A 160 21.55 7.55 3.83
N GLU A 161 20.84 7.94 4.90
CA GLU A 161 21.19 9.08 5.77
C GLU A 161 21.92 8.70 7.08
N VAL A 162 22.54 7.52 7.15
CA VAL A 162 23.33 7.09 8.34
C VAL A 162 24.75 6.74 7.97
#